data_AF-C9ZGR1-F1
#
_entry.id   AF-C9ZGR1-F1
#
_cell.length_a   1.000
_cell.length_b   1.000
_cell.length_c   1.000
_cell.angle_alpha   90.00
_cell.angle_beta   90.00
_cell.angle_gamma   90.00
#
_symmetry.space_group_name_H-M   'P 1'
#
loop_
_entity.id
_entity.type
_entity.pdbx_description
1 polymer ?
#
loop_
_entity_poly.entity_id
_entity_poly.type
_entity_poly.pdbx_seq_one_letter_code
_entity_poly.pdbx_strand_id
1 'polypeptide(L)'
;MGAIRRSPFVGVLVGSLVALVPGGPAVAVPDACADRLTEQLQCWAGVIKDGPVVITLDEPLAYEKVEEGQHQNIDTLRRDRYPLVVRVPKGGSTGEGGTALLVLAEGRLVHPDARIDRLRPGPMRALKDAGLCVDRTLMCELIESKDDKSGPLDGRTLIDEGLAADLRTHVDAIGPAEDEEKPSATASPGTNAQQGGEKQGGNQAVTTDDEPAGYSSATWTAFWMCLLLALLLLAFVIVIRRSRGPVAVGHRAVLPGRAAGGPARTPPAHAARGALGGGNGTRGGGGTGSGGATGGGGGAGGAALGGGTALGGGAAPGGAGADGGDEATTRLRVSPTPRYGRQVGPRPAHSRTAVVRTELHPQGYVELDRVLRRAVWAEPGRPPPAPGGLVDVTDARERDSDVLYAFPPTAARHAKGTPR
;
A
#
# COMPACT_ATOMS: atom_id res chain seq x y z
N MET A 1 23.78 -10.40 -42.95
CA MET A 1 22.99 -11.07 -41.92
C MET A 1 23.37 -10.47 -40.57
N GLY A 2 22.59 -9.50 -40.07
CA GLY A 2 22.82 -8.84 -38.78
C GLY A 2 21.73 -9.24 -37.80
N ALA A 3 22.10 -9.82 -36.67
CA ALA A 3 21.18 -10.28 -35.64
C ALA A 3 20.60 -9.09 -34.86
N ILE A 4 19.31 -8.82 -35.07
CA ILE A 4 18.53 -7.88 -34.29
C ILE A 4 18.22 -8.53 -32.94
N ARG A 5 18.97 -8.18 -31.89
CA ARG A 5 18.63 -8.52 -30.50
C ARG A 5 17.42 -7.69 -30.08
N ARG A 6 16.26 -8.33 -29.98
CA ARG A 6 15.05 -7.77 -29.34
C ARG A 6 15.27 -7.74 -27.83
N SER A 7 15.25 -6.55 -27.24
CA SER A 7 15.32 -6.33 -25.79
C SER A 7 13.94 -6.54 -25.15
N PRO A 8 13.74 -7.52 -24.25
CA PRO A 8 12.52 -7.67 -23.49
C PRO A 8 12.70 -7.01 -22.11
N PHE A 9 12.52 -5.69 -22.01
CA PHE A 9 12.63 -4.98 -20.72
C PHE A 9 11.64 -3.81 -20.59
N VAL A 10 10.38 -4.03 -21.00
CA VAL A 10 9.30 -3.03 -20.85
C VAL A 10 8.21 -3.48 -19.85
N GLY A 11 8.41 -4.60 -19.13
CA GLY A 11 7.31 -5.27 -18.43
C GLY A 11 7.09 -5.02 -16.93
N VAL A 12 7.93 -4.29 -16.19
CA VAL A 12 7.90 -4.39 -14.70
C VAL A 12 8.02 -3.05 -13.95
N LEU A 13 7.40 -1.97 -14.43
CA LEU A 13 7.38 -0.68 -13.72
C LEU A 13 5.98 -0.06 -13.66
N VAL A 14 5.00 -0.85 -13.17
CA VAL A 14 3.64 -0.34 -12.86
C VAL A 14 3.23 -0.63 -11.41
N GLY A 15 3.98 -1.42 -10.65
CA GLY A 15 3.61 -1.79 -9.28
C GLY A 15 4.48 -1.09 -8.23
N SER A 16 4.09 0.10 -7.77
CA SER A 16 4.29 0.62 -6.38
C SER A 16 4.05 2.12 -6.29
N LEU A 17 2.89 2.56 -6.75
CA LEU A 17 2.37 3.91 -6.53
C LEU A 17 1.28 3.81 -5.45
N VAL A 18 1.67 3.47 -4.22
CA VAL A 18 0.79 3.63 -3.06
C VAL A 18 0.97 5.08 -2.60
N ALA A 19 0.06 5.93 -3.06
CA ALA A 19 -0.01 7.32 -2.66
C ALA A 19 -0.24 7.37 -1.14
N LEU A 20 0.72 7.91 -0.39
CA LEU A 20 0.48 8.40 0.96
C LEU A 20 -0.40 9.66 0.83
N VAL A 21 -1.70 9.47 0.97
CA VAL A 21 -2.69 10.55 1.07
C VAL A 21 -2.36 11.32 2.36
N PRO A 22 -2.14 12.64 2.31
CA PRO A 22 -1.95 13.44 3.52
C PRO A 22 -3.17 13.26 4.43
N GLY A 23 -2.94 12.83 5.66
CA GLY A 23 -3.97 12.77 6.69
C GLY A 23 -4.44 14.18 7.00
N GLY A 24 -5.49 14.62 6.31
CA GLY A 24 -6.25 15.80 6.69
C GLY A 24 -6.87 15.61 8.08
N PRO A 25 -7.31 16.70 8.73
CA PRO A 25 -8.03 16.60 10.00
C PRO A 25 -9.19 15.61 9.82
N ALA A 26 -9.24 14.60 10.68
CA ALA A 26 -10.38 13.71 10.73
C ALA A 26 -11.56 14.54 11.24
N VAL A 27 -12.54 14.79 10.37
CA VAL A 27 -13.77 15.47 10.78
C VAL A 27 -14.51 14.50 11.70
N ALA A 28 -14.52 14.81 13.00
CA ALA A 28 -15.40 14.13 13.93
C ALA A 28 -16.83 14.46 13.48
N VAL A 29 -17.51 13.47 12.90
CA VAL A 29 -18.90 13.62 12.52
C VAL A 29 -19.67 13.87 13.82
N PRO A 30 -20.45 14.97 13.95
CA PRO A 30 -21.28 15.17 15.13
C PRO A 30 -22.16 13.93 15.34
N ASP A 31 -22.47 13.61 16.59
CA ASP A 31 -23.22 12.41 17.09
C ASP A 31 -24.64 12.21 16.50
N ALA A 32 -24.91 12.69 15.28
CA ALA A 32 -26.24 12.86 14.69
C ALA A 32 -26.50 12.03 13.43
N CYS A 33 -25.55 11.21 12.94
CA CYS A 33 -25.93 10.21 11.94
C CYS A 33 -26.71 9.09 12.65
N ALA A 34 -27.92 8.81 12.18
CA ALA A 34 -28.84 7.87 12.82
C ALA A 34 -28.31 6.43 12.96
N ASP A 35 -29.03 5.58 13.68
CA ASP A 35 -28.62 4.21 13.99
C ASP A 35 -28.71 3.22 12.80
N ARG A 36 -29.32 3.64 11.68
CA ARG A 36 -29.53 2.77 10.51
C ARG A 36 -28.45 2.98 9.46
N LEU A 37 -27.93 1.88 8.92
CA LEU A 37 -26.90 1.89 7.86
C LEU A 37 -27.28 2.79 6.68
N THR A 38 -28.56 2.78 6.30
CA THR A 38 -29.09 3.55 5.17
C THR A 38 -29.00 5.06 5.39
N GLU A 39 -29.37 5.54 6.57
CA GLU A 39 -29.28 6.94 7.00
C GLU A 39 -27.81 7.35 7.24
N GLN A 40 -26.99 6.45 7.79
CA GLN A 40 -25.55 6.64 7.95
C GLN A 40 -24.83 6.83 6.63
N LEU A 41 -25.11 6.00 5.62
CA LEU A 41 -24.49 6.12 4.29
C LEU A 41 -24.81 7.47 3.64
N GLN A 42 -26.04 7.97 3.79
CA GLN A 42 -26.42 9.28 3.29
C GLN A 42 -25.69 10.40 4.03
N CYS A 43 -25.58 10.28 5.36
CA CYS A 43 -24.84 11.20 6.20
C CYS A 43 -23.35 11.27 5.80
N TRP A 44 -22.70 10.12 5.68
CA TRP A 44 -21.28 10.02 5.31
C TRP A 44 -21.01 10.48 3.88
N ALA A 45 -21.89 10.23 2.92
CA ALA A 45 -21.74 10.75 1.56
C ALA A 45 -21.75 12.29 1.51
N GLY A 46 -22.37 12.95 2.51
CA GLY A 46 -22.28 14.39 2.69
C GLY A 46 -20.91 14.84 3.21
N VAL A 47 -20.40 14.17 4.26
CA VAL A 47 -19.20 14.60 5.00
C VAL A 47 -17.88 14.13 4.38
N ILE A 48 -17.89 13.05 3.58
CA ILE A 48 -16.65 12.49 3.01
C ILE A 48 -15.91 13.48 2.10
N LYS A 49 -16.58 14.52 1.62
CA LYS A 49 -15.99 15.59 0.81
C LYS A 49 -15.04 16.48 1.60
N ASP A 50 -15.20 16.52 2.92
CA ASP A 50 -14.45 17.37 3.83
C ASP A 50 -13.22 16.65 4.41
N GLY A 51 -13.14 15.32 4.29
CA GLY A 51 -12.00 14.54 4.75
C GLY A 51 -12.27 13.03 4.84
N PRO A 52 -11.25 12.25 5.26
CA PRO A 52 -11.42 10.82 5.47
C PRO A 52 -12.43 10.55 6.59
N VAL A 53 -13.34 9.61 6.35
CA VAL A 53 -14.34 9.17 7.33
C VAL A 53 -13.86 7.88 7.98
N VAL A 54 -13.70 7.89 9.30
CA VAL A 54 -13.27 6.72 10.09
C VAL A 54 -14.46 6.18 10.87
N ILE A 55 -14.86 4.95 10.58
CA ILE A 55 -15.97 4.26 11.24
C ILE A 55 -15.39 3.16 12.11
N THR A 56 -15.74 3.14 13.40
CA THR A 56 -15.40 2.03 14.31
C THR A 56 -16.63 1.16 14.51
N LEU A 57 -16.51 -0.14 14.23
CA LEU A 57 -17.58 -1.12 14.36
C LEU A 57 -17.48 -1.83 15.71
N ASP A 58 -17.98 -1.17 16.75
CA ASP A 58 -18.01 -1.75 18.11
C ASP A 58 -19.16 -2.78 18.27
N GLU A 59 -20.22 -2.65 17.48
CA GLU A 59 -21.40 -3.52 17.49
C GLU A 59 -21.70 -4.11 16.10
N PRO A 60 -22.32 -5.31 16.04
CA PRO A 60 -22.69 -5.92 14.77
C PRO A 60 -23.76 -5.09 14.07
N LEU A 61 -23.47 -4.67 12.85
CA LEU A 61 -24.40 -3.92 12.03
C LEU A 61 -25.22 -4.89 11.17
N ALA A 62 -26.54 -4.81 11.28
CA ALA A 62 -27.44 -5.60 10.43
C ALA A 62 -27.37 -5.12 8.99
N TYR A 63 -27.46 -6.05 8.03
CA TYR A 63 -27.60 -5.67 6.63
C TYR A 63 -29.05 -5.29 6.34
N GLU A 64 -29.25 -4.04 5.94
CA GLU A 64 -30.50 -3.57 5.37
C GLU A 64 -30.41 -3.59 3.85
N LYS A 65 -31.52 -3.95 3.19
CA LYS A 65 -31.57 -3.95 1.73
C LYS A 65 -31.33 -2.53 1.22
N VAL A 66 -30.30 -2.38 0.41
CA VAL A 66 -29.97 -1.11 -0.22
C VAL A 66 -31.07 -0.75 -1.23
N GLU A 67 -31.71 0.41 -1.03
CA GLU A 67 -32.70 0.94 -1.95
C GLU A 67 -32.03 1.56 -3.18
N GLU A 68 -32.78 1.72 -4.28
CA GLU A 68 -32.21 2.22 -5.53
C GLU A 68 -31.61 3.63 -5.40
N GLY A 69 -32.20 4.49 -4.57
CA GLY A 69 -31.66 5.81 -4.26
C GLY A 69 -30.32 5.78 -3.53
N GLN A 70 -29.99 4.70 -2.82
CA GLN A 70 -28.76 4.56 -2.06
C GLN A 70 -27.58 4.09 -2.92
N HIS A 71 -27.84 3.52 -4.10
CA HIS A 71 -26.77 3.23 -5.06
C HIS A 71 -25.99 4.48 -5.45
N GLN A 72 -26.65 5.63 -5.52
CA GLN A 72 -25.98 6.91 -5.79
C GLN A 72 -25.04 7.30 -4.65
N ASN A 73 -25.46 7.14 -3.38
CA ASN A 73 -24.62 7.42 -2.22
C ASN A 73 -23.40 6.49 -2.16
N ILE A 74 -23.59 5.20 -2.45
CA ILE A 74 -22.49 4.22 -2.53
C ILE A 74 -21.51 4.59 -3.64
N ASP A 75 -22.02 4.99 -4.82
CA ASP A 75 -21.18 5.41 -5.93
C ASP A 75 -20.44 6.73 -5.62
N THR A 76 -21.05 7.66 -4.89
CA THR A 76 -20.38 8.87 -4.37
C THR A 76 -19.24 8.52 -3.43
N LEU A 77 -19.49 7.68 -2.41
CA LEU A 77 -18.47 7.22 -1.48
C LEU A 77 -17.30 6.51 -2.18
N ARG A 78 -17.57 5.82 -3.31
CA ARG A 78 -16.55 5.15 -4.12
C ARG A 78 -15.73 6.12 -4.98
N ARG A 79 -16.36 7.17 -5.51
CA ARG A 79 -15.72 8.11 -6.45
C ARG A 79 -14.93 9.21 -5.75
N ASP A 80 -15.32 9.56 -4.53
CA ASP A 80 -14.64 10.61 -3.80
C ASP A 80 -13.21 10.21 -3.44
N ARG A 81 -12.32 11.20 -3.40
CA ARG A 81 -10.88 10.99 -3.22
C ARG A 81 -10.47 10.62 -1.80
N TYR A 82 -11.39 10.78 -0.84
CA TYR A 82 -11.10 10.58 0.56
C TYR A 82 -11.47 9.15 0.96
N PRO A 83 -10.54 8.41 1.59
CA PRO A 83 -10.77 7.02 1.89
C PRO A 83 -11.78 6.88 3.03
N LEU A 84 -12.81 6.06 2.81
CA LEU A 84 -13.59 5.48 3.89
C LEU A 84 -12.70 4.45 4.62
N VAL A 85 -12.51 4.65 5.93
CA VAL A 85 -11.73 3.75 6.78
C VAL A 85 -12.65 3.06 7.77
N VAL A 86 -12.67 1.74 7.77
CA VAL A 86 -13.44 0.94 8.72
C VAL A 86 -12.50 0.24 9.69
N ARG A 87 -12.74 0.44 10.99
CA ARG A 87 -12.02 -0.16 12.11
C ARG A 87 -12.89 -1.21 12.78
N VAL A 88 -12.33 -2.40 12.98
CA VAL A 88 -12.99 -3.47 13.75
C VAL A 88 -12.12 -3.79 14.96
N PRO A 89 -12.56 -3.43 16.18
CA PRO A 89 -11.78 -3.61 17.40
C PRO A 89 -11.70 -5.08 17.80
N LYS A 90 -10.88 -5.34 18.83
CA LYS A 90 -10.72 -6.69 19.39
C LYS A 90 -12.05 -7.23 19.90
N GLY A 91 -12.43 -8.43 19.45
CA GLY A 91 -13.68 -9.08 19.87
C GLY A 91 -14.95 -8.47 19.26
N GLY A 92 -14.85 -7.41 18.46
CA GLY A 92 -15.97 -6.83 17.72
C GLY A 92 -16.47 -7.80 16.64
N SER A 93 -17.78 -7.78 16.39
CA SER A 93 -18.43 -8.52 15.30
C SER A 93 -18.93 -7.52 14.27
N THR A 94 -18.69 -7.77 12.99
CA THR A 94 -19.11 -6.81 11.95
C THR A 94 -20.61 -6.85 11.66
N GLY A 95 -21.26 -8.00 11.83
CA GLY A 95 -22.56 -8.24 11.23
C GLY A 95 -22.51 -8.20 9.70
N GLU A 96 -23.62 -8.54 9.04
CA GLU A 96 -23.67 -8.51 7.57
C GLU A 96 -23.53 -7.07 7.03
N GLY A 97 -24.09 -6.07 7.71
CA GLY A 97 -23.98 -4.66 7.35
C GLY A 97 -22.56 -4.13 7.49
N GLY A 98 -21.87 -4.46 8.58
CA GLY A 98 -20.48 -4.03 8.80
C GLY A 98 -19.51 -4.73 7.85
N THR A 99 -19.79 -5.99 7.48
CA THR A 99 -19.02 -6.66 6.43
C THR A 99 -19.24 -6.01 5.07
N ALA A 100 -20.47 -5.57 4.74
CA ALA A 100 -20.70 -4.77 3.54
C ALA A 100 -19.92 -3.44 3.56
N LEU A 101 -19.83 -2.77 4.73
CA LEU A 101 -18.99 -1.58 4.90
C LEU A 101 -17.51 -1.88 4.69
N LEU A 102 -16.99 -3.02 5.15
CA LEU A 102 -15.61 -3.44 4.84
C LEU A 102 -15.37 -3.62 3.34
N VAL A 103 -16.37 -4.09 2.57
CA VAL A 103 -16.25 -4.19 1.10
C VAL A 103 -16.21 -2.80 0.46
N LEU A 104 -16.92 -1.82 1.01
CA LEU A 104 -16.93 -0.44 0.52
C LEU A 104 -15.64 0.31 0.87
N ALA A 105 -15.12 0.10 2.08
CA ALA A 105 -14.01 0.85 2.63
C ALA A 105 -12.70 0.64 1.86
N GLU A 106 -11.98 1.72 1.59
CA GLU A 106 -10.63 1.64 1.02
C GLU A 106 -9.60 1.29 2.11
N GLY A 107 -9.73 1.93 3.28
CA GLY A 107 -8.97 1.60 4.48
C GLY A 107 -9.68 0.55 5.33
N ARG A 108 -9.04 -0.59 5.57
CA ARG A 108 -9.58 -1.67 6.41
C ARG A 108 -8.60 -1.95 7.53
N LEU A 109 -8.98 -1.61 8.76
CA LEU A 109 -8.18 -1.83 9.96
C LEU A 109 -8.91 -2.84 10.86
N VAL A 110 -8.38 -4.05 10.94
CA VAL A 110 -9.07 -5.16 11.62
C VAL A 110 -8.17 -5.71 12.71
N HIS A 111 -8.71 -5.93 13.90
CA HIS A 111 -8.00 -6.67 14.94
C HIS A 111 -7.99 -8.17 14.58
N PRO A 112 -6.89 -8.93 14.78
CA PRO A 112 -6.83 -10.35 14.41
C PRO A 112 -7.91 -11.21 15.08
N ASP A 113 -8.30 -10.84 16.30
CA ASP A 113 -9.35 -11.53 17.09
C ASP A 113 -10.76 -10.93 16.85
N ALA A 114 -10.95 -10.09 15.83
CA ALA A 114 -12.28 -9.62 15.43
C ALA A 114 -13.05 -10.72 14.68
N ARG A 115 -14.38 -10.74 14.79
CA ARG A 115 -15.25 -11.64 14.05
C ARG A 115 -15.86 -10.93 12.84
N ILE A 116 -15.59 -11.45 11.65
CA ILE A 116 -16.10 -10.92 10.39
C ILE A 116 -17.23 -11.82 9.90
N ASP A 117 -18.47 -11.38 10.05
CA ASP A 117 -19.64 -12.17 9.67
C ASP A 117 -19.76 -12.24 8.14
N ARG A 118 -19.94 -13.45 7.60
CA ARG A 118 -20.04 -13.66 6.15
C ARG A 118 -21.35 -13.13 5.60
N LEU A 119 -21.35 -12.71 4.34
CA LEU A 119 -22.54 -12.22 3.66
C LEU A 119 -23.35 -13.38 3.09
N ARG A 120 -24.65 -13.37 3.36
CA ARG A 120 -25.62 -14.27 2.71
C ARG A 120 -25.70 -13.99 1.20
N PRO A 121 -26.25 -14.94 0.41
CA PRO A 121 -26.37 -14.79 -1.04
C PRO A 121 -27.14 -13.53 -1.49
N GLY A 122 -28.14 -13.09 -0.71
CA GLY A 122 -28.93 -11.87 -1.01
C GLY A 122 -28.08 -10.59 -0.96
N PRO A 123 -27.51 -10.23 0.20
CA PRO A 123 -26.57 -9.10 0.32
C PRO A 123 -25.39 -9.18 -0.65
N MET A 124 -24.80 -10.37 -0.83
CA MET A 124 -23.68 -10.57 -1.75
C MET A 124 -24.07 -10.27 -3.20
N ARG A 125 -25.27 -10.68 -3.64
CA ARG A 125 -25.79 -10.34 -4.98
C ARG A 125 -25.93 -8.84 -5.15
N ALA A 126 -26.47 -8.13 -4.15
CA ALA A 126 -26.60 -6.68 -4.22
C ALA A 126 -25.24 -5.96 -4.35
N LEU A 127 -24.20 -6.42 -3.64
CA LEU A 127 -22.85 -5.86 -3.79
C LEU A 127 -22.24 -6.16 -5.17
N LYS A 128 -22.47 -7.36 -5.72
CA LYS A 128 -22.04 -7.73 -7.07
C LYS A 128 -22.73 -6.88 -8.13
N ASP A 129 -24.04 -6.68 -8.01
CA ASP A 129 -24.86 -5.87 -8.93
C ASP A 129 -24.46 -4.38 -8.88
N ALA A 130 -24.06 -3.88 -7.70
CA ALA A 130 -23.47 -2.55 -7.53
C ALA A 130 -22.03 -2.43 -8.09
N GLY A 131 -21.44 -3.52 -8.58
CA GLY A 131 -20.09 -3.56 -9.16
C GLY A 131 -18.96 -3.51 -8.12
N LEU A 132 -19.25 -3.70 -6.83
CA LEU A 132 -18.26 -3.59 -5.75
C LEU A 132 -17.30 -4.79 -5.69
N CYS A 133 -17.69 -5.91 -6.29
CA CYS A 133 -16.89 -7.13 -6.35
C CYS A 133 -16.04 -7.27 -7.62
N VAL A 134 -16.13 -6.34 -8.57
CA VAL A 134 -15.36 -6.40 -9.83
C VAL A 134 -13.89 -6.17 -9.55
N ASP A 135 -13.56 -5.11 -8.82
CA ASP A 135 -12.17 -4.76 -8.49
C ASP A 135 -11.65 -5.47 -7.23
N ARG A 136 -12.55 -6.15 -6.49
CA ARG A 136 -12.29 -6.72 -5.16
C ARG A 136 -12.65 -8.20 -5.08
N THR A 137 -12.33 -8.95 -6.13
CA THR A 137 -12.74 -10.36 -6.30
C THR A 137 -12.37 -11.22 -5.09
N LEU A 138 -11.11 -11.14 -4.63
CA LEU A 138 -10.63 -11.93 -3.47
C LEU A 138 -11.40 -11.62 -2.18
N MET A 139 -11.70 -10.34 -1.94
CA MET A 139 -12.47 -9.94 -0.76
C MET A 139 -13.89 -10.51 -0.80
N CYS A 140 -14.57 -10.39 -1.94
CA CYS A 140 -15.93 -10.90 -2.09
C CYS A 140 -15.99 -12.42 -2.03
N GLU A 141 -15.04 -13.13 -2.62
CA GLU A 141 -14.96 -14.60 -2.54
C GLU A 141 -14.75 -15.10 -1.12
N LEU A 142 -13.93 -14.39 -0.32
CA LEU A 142 -13.64 -14.79 1.05
C LEU A 142 -14.87 -14.63 1.95
N ILE A 143 -15.55 -13.49 1.86
CA ILE A 143 -16.71 -13.14 2.72
C ILE A 143 -18.03 -13.73 2.22
N GLU A 144 -18.10 -14.26 1.00
CA GLU A 144 -19.30 -14.96 0.51
C GLU A 144 -19.56 -16.20 1.37
N SER A 145 -20.77 -16.28 1.91
CA SER A 145 -21.24 -17.51 2.55
C SER A 145 -21.62 -18.49 1.45
N LYS A 146 -20.87 -19.60 1.34
CA LYS A 146 -21.17 -20.65 0.35
C LYS A 146 -22.45 -21.40 0.71
N ASP A 147 -22.66 -21.59 2.02
CA ASP A 147 -23.81 -22.30 2.57
C ASP A 147 -24.16 -21.73 3.96
N ASP A 148 -25.37 -22.00 4.47
CA ASP A 148 -25.86 -21.53 5.79
C ASP A 148 -25.00 -22.00 6.98
N LYS A 149 -24.06 -22.92 6.74
CA LYS A 149 -23.12 -23.44 7.74
C LYS A 149 -21.78 -22.72 7.77
N SER A 150 -21.57 -21.75 6.88
CA SER A 150 -20.31 -21.01 6.82
C SER A 150 -20.20 -20.15 8.08
N GLY A 151 -19.27 -20.53 8.97
CA GLY A 151 -19.00 -19.75 10.17
C GLY A 151 -18.43 -18.36 9.86
N PRO A 152 -18.39 -17.47 10.87
CA PRO A 152 -17.69 -16.19 10.76
C PRO A 152 -16.22 -16.41 10.40
N LEU A 153 -15.61 -15.41 9.76
CA LEU A 153 -14.18 -15.34 9.52
C LEU A 153 -13.49 -14.66 10.70
N ASP A 154 -12.28 -15.09 11.03
CA ASP A 154 -11.44 -14.36 11.97
C ASP A 154 -10.76 -13.18 11.26
N GLY A 155 -10.60 -12.07 11.96
CA GLY A 155 -9.90 -10.89 11.45
C GLY A 155 -8.48 -11.21 10.97
N ARG A 156 -7.82 -12.18 11.61
CA ARG A 156 -6.50 -12.70 11.19
C ARG A 156 -6.51 -13.21 9.76
N THR A 157 -7.58 -13.88 9.31
CA THR A 157 -7.67 -14.37 7.93
C THR A 157 -7.65 -13.21 6.93
N LEU A 158 -8.31 -12.09 7.23
CA LEU A 158 -8.27 -10.92 6.35
C LEU A 158 -6.89 -10.26 6.33
N ILE A 159 -6.18 -10.27 7.47
CA ILE A 159 -4.82 -9.71 7.59
C ILE A 159 -3.81 -10.56 6.82
N ASP A 160 -3.85 -11.89 7.00
CA ASP A 160 -2.91 -12.83 6.37
C ASP A 160 -3.05 -12.84 4.84
N GLU A 161 -4.27 -12.64 4.32
CA GLU A 161 -4.56 -12.50 2.89
C GLU A 161 -4.24 -11.10 2.32
N GLY A 162 -3.75 -10.16 3.17
CA GLY A 162 -3.46 -8.79 2.75
C GLY A 162 -4.70 -7.97 2.39
N LEU A 163 -5.88 -8.39 2.86
CA LEU A 163 -7.17 -7.72 2.61
C LEU A 163 -7.51 -6.69 3.69
N ALA A 164 -6.83 -6.72 4.84
CA ALA A 164 -6.94 -5.71 5.90
C ALA A 164 -5.58 -5.48 6.57
N ALA A 165 -5.37 -4.31 7.17
CA ALA A 165 -4.20 -4.05 7.99
C ALA A 165 -4.47 -4.46 9.46
N ASP A 166 -3.42 -4.92 10.15
CA ASP A 166 -3.50 -5.27 11.57
C ASP A 166 -3.64 -4.00 12.42
N LEU A 167 -4.82 -3.83 13.01
CA LEU A 167 -5.16 -2.70 13.88
C LEU A 167 -4.19 -2.55 15.06
N ARG A 168 -3.56 -3.63 15.56
CA ARG A 168 -2.61 -3.57 16.68
C ARG A 168 -1.30 -2.89 16.32
N THR A 169 -0.94 -2.94 15.04
CA THR A 169 0.30 -2.36 14.51
C THR A 169 0.07 -0.99 13.89
N HIS A 170 -1.20 -0.62 13.68
CA HIS A 170 -1.55 0.67 13.14
C HIS A 170 -1.40 1.74 14.22
N VAL A 171 -0.48 2.67 13.99
CA VAL A 171 -0.35 3.87 14.82
C VAL A 171 -1.17 4.95 14.15
N ASP A 172 -2.28 5.33 14.79
CA ASP A 172 -3.04 6.49 14.34
C ASP A 172 -2.12 7.71 14.41
N ALA A 173 -1.97 8.43 13.31
CA ALA A 173 -1.34 9.73 13.33
C ALA A 173 -2.30 10.67 14.07
N ILE A 174 -2.09 10.82 15.38
CA ILE A 174 -2.80 11.81 16.19
C ILE A 174 -2.37 13.17 15.66
N GLY A 175 -3.19 13.76 14.78
CA GLY A 175 -3.08 15.18 14.47
C GLY A 175 -3.24 15.96 15.79
N PRO A 176 -2.50 17.06 16.00
CA PRO A 176 -2.75 17.91 17.16
C PRO A 176 -4.24 18.25 17.12
N ALA A 177 -4.98 17.85 18.16
CA ALA A 177 -6.35 18.31 18.32
C ALA A 177 -6.25 19.84 18.31
N GLU A 178 -6.87 20.48 17.32
CA GLU A 178 -7.11 21.90 17.43
C GLU A 178 -8.01 22.01 18.65
N ASP A 179 -7.45 22.49 19.76
CA ASP A 179 -8.21 22.84 20.95
C ASP A 179 -9.22 23.89 20.49
N GLU A 180 -10.40 23.45 20.04
CA GLU A 180 -11.51 24.34 19.78
C GLU A 180 -11.76 25.06 21.10
N GLU A 181 -11.38 26.34 21.09
CA GLU A 181 -11.46 27.27 22.18
C GLU A 181 -12.92 27.34 22.62
N LYS A 182 -13.30 26.46 23.55
CA LYS A 182 -14.63 26.38 24.14
C LYS A 182 -14.94 27.78 24.68
N PRO A 183 -15.89 28.53 24.11
CA PRO A 183 -16.24 29.83 24.66
C PRO A 183 -16.80 29.58 26.05
N SER A 184 -16.00 29.91 27.06
CA SER A 184 -16.37 29.80 28.46
C SER A 184 -17.43 30.87 28.73
N ALA A 185 -18.70 30.50 28.51
CA ALA A 185 -19.83 31.28 28.97
C ALA A 185 -19.89 31.18 30.51
N THR A 186 -19.20 32.12 31.16
CA THR A 186 -19.49 32.51 32.54
C THR A 186 -20.77 33.34 32.50
N ALA A 187 -21.92 32.71 32.76
CA ALA A 187 -23.16 33.41 33.06
C ALA A 187 -23.72 32.86 34.38
N SER A 188 -23.74 33.74 35.38
CA SER A 188 -24.24 33.56 36.74
C SER A 188 -25.68 33.03 36.82
N PRO A 189 -26.06 32.41 37.96
CA PRO A 189 -27.42 31.93 38.19
C PRO A 189 -28.36 33.09 38.54
N GLY A 190 -29.27 33.41 37.62
CA GLY A 190 -30.37 34.34 37.83
C GLY A 190 -31.68 33.58 37.99
N THR A 191 -32.14 33.45 39.23
CA THR A 191 -33.49 33.04 39.62
C THR A 191 -34.55 33.92 38.95
N ASN A 192 -35.59 33.33 38.35
CA ASN A 192 -36.99 33.73 38.59
C ASN A 192 -37.98 32.84 37.84
N ALA A 193 -38.97 32.39 38.60
CA ALA A 193 -40.21 31.80 38.13
C ALA A 193 -41.15 32.91 37.63
N GLN A 194 -41.80 32.74 36.47
CA GLN A 194 -43.17 33.24 36.26
C GLN A 194 -43.86 32.58 35.06
N GLN A 195 -44.97 31.91 35.38
CA GLN A 195 -46.24 31.76 34.65
C GLN A 195 -46.35 32.18 33.17
N GLY A 196 -46.84 31.22 32.36
CA GLY A 196 -48.14 31.27 31.67
C GLY A 196 -48.45 32.43 30.72
N GLY A 197 -48.70 32.12 29.44
CA GLY A 197 -49.22 33.11 28.50
C GLY A 197 -49.43 32.59 27.09
N GLU A 198 -50.70 32.39 26.77
CA GLU A 198 -51.33 32.00 25.51
C GLU A 198 -51.07 32.98 24.33
N LYS A 199 -51.07 32.46 23.10
CA LYS A 199 -51.42 33.07 21.79
C LYS A 199 -50.81 34.44 21.41
N GLN A 200 -50.30 34.54 20.19
CA GLN A 200 -51.04 35.05 19.01
C GLN A 200 -50.07 35.36 17.85
N GLY A 201 -50.53 35.07 16.63
CA GLY A 201 -49.75 35.12 15.41
C GLY A 201 -49.22 36.50 15.01
N GLY A 202 -48.13 36.47 14.26
CA GLY A 202 -47.58 37.58 13.51
C GLY A 202 -46.91 37.06 12.26
N ASN A 203 -47.57 37.24 11.12
CA ASN A 203 -46.97 37.12 9.80
C ASN A 203 -45.78 38.09 9.72
N GLN A 204 -44.56 37.58 9.75
CA GLN A 204 -43.37 38.34 9.40
C GLN A 204 -42.76 37.69 8.16
N ALA A 205 -42.96 38.38 7.03
CA ALA A 205 -42.26 38.10 5.79
C ALA A 205 -40.75 38.21 6.05
N VAL A 206 -40.10 37.05 6.15
CA VAL A 206 -38.65 36.96 6.09
C VAL A 206 -38.28 37.12 4.62
N THR A 207 -37.76 38.28 4.28
CA THR A 207 -36.95 38.49 3.10
C THR A 207 -35.75 37.55 3.22
N THR A 208 -35.77 36.47 2.46
CA THR A 208 -34.59 35.68 2.15
C THR A 208 -33.69 36.57 1.31
N ASP A 209 -32.80 37.30 1.97
CA ASP A 209 -31.59 37.77 1.32
C ASP A 209 -30.79 36.51 0.97
N ASP A 210 -30.91 36.10 -0.29
CA ASP A 210 -29.98 35.21 -0.96
C ASP A 210 -28.58 35.82 -0.80
N GLU A 211 -27.89 35.44 0.27
CA GLU A 211 -26.46 35.67 0.42
C GLU A 211 -25.77 34.67 -0.52
N PRO A 212 -25.29 35.09 -1.71
CA PRO A 212 -24.63 34.17 -2.61
C PRO A 212 -23.37 33.70 -1.90
N ALA A 213 -23.34 32.40 -1.58
CA ALA A 213 -22.19 31.72 -0.98
C ALA A 213 -20.91 32.29 -1.59
N GLY A 214 -20.18 33.04 -0.75
CA GLY A 214 -19.01 33.79 -1.14
C GLY A 214 -17.93 32.87 -1.65
N TYR A 215 -17.96 32.59 -2.95
CA TYR A 215 -16.83 32.06 -3.69
C TYR A 215 -15.76 33.14 -3.65
N SER A 216 -14.91 33.07 -2.62
CA SER A 216 -13.82 33.99 -2.40
C SER A 216 -12.99 34.08 -3.67
N SER A 217 -12.93 35.27 -4.27
CA SER A 217 -12.18 35.56 -5.50
C SER A 217 -10.72 35.13 -5.44
N ALA A 218 -10.19 34.87 -4.24
CA ALA A 218 -8.87 34.31 -3.98
C ALA A 218 -8.70 32.85 -4.44
N THR A 219 -9.73 31.99 -4.37
CA THR A 219 -9.61 30.60 -4.84
C THR A 219 -9.60 30.53 -6.37
N TRP A 220 -10.29 31.46 -7.02
CA TRP A 220 -10.33 31.58 -8.48
C TRP A 220 -8.96 31.99 -9.04
N THR A 221 -8.29 32.97 -8.45
CA THR A 221 -6.95 33.39 -8.90
C THR A 221 -5.90 32.30 -8.72
N ALA A 222 -5.96 31.53 -7.63
CA ALA A 222 -5.08 30.38 -7.40
C ALA A 222 -5.23 29.31 -8.49
N PHE A 223 -6.46 29.01 -8.91
CA PHE A 223 -6.73 28.07 -10.00
C PHE A 223 -6.09 28.53 -11.32
N TRP A 224 -6.26 29.81 -11.69
CA TRP A 224 -5.67 30.35 -12.92
C TRP A 224 -4.14 30.38 -12.88
N MET A 225 -3.54 30.71 -11.73
CA MET A 225 -2.10 30.66 -11.56
C MET A 225 -1.55 29.24 -11.69
N CYS A 226 -2.25 28.25 -11.14
CA CYS A 226 -1.86 26.84 -11.24
C CYS A 226 -1.97 26.32 -12.68
N LEU A 227 -3.04 26.69 -13.41
CA LEU A 227 -3.23 26.37 -14.82
C LEU A 227 -2.13 26.99 -15.68
N LEU A 228 -1.79 28.26 -15.44
CA LEU A 228 -0.74 28.97 -16.17
C LEU A 228 0.65 28.36 -15.94
N LEU A 229 0.95 27.95 -14.70
CA LEU A 229 2.19 27.24 -14.37
C LEU A 229 2.28 25.89 -15.12
N ALA A 230 1.19 25.12 -15.15
CA ALA A 230 1.13 23.84 -15.86
C ALA A 230 1.37 24.00 -17.37
N LEU A 231 0.80 25.04 -17.98
CA LEU A 231 1.02 25.37 -19.40
C LEU A 231 2.48 25.78 -19.68
N LEU A 232 3.10 26.56 -18.80
CA LEU A 232 4.52 26.93 -18.93
C LEU A 232 5.45 25.72 -18.83
N LEU A 233 5.17 24.79 -17.90
CA LEU A 233 5.95 23.55 -17.76
C LEU A 233 5.79 22.65 -19.00
N LEU A 234 4.58 22.53 -19.55
CA LEU A 234 4.33 21.79 -20.79
C LEU A 234 5.11 22.40 -21.97
N ALA A 235 5.06 23.72 -22.13
CA ALA A 235 5.81 24.43 -23.16
C ALA A 235 7.33 24.22 -23.00
N PHE A 236 7.85 24.26 -21.78
CA PHE A 236 9.26 24.01 -21.50
C PHE A 236 9.69 22.59 -21.88
N VAL A 237 8.88 21.57 -21.58
CA VAL A 237 9.13 20.18 -22.00
C VAL A 237 9.14 20.04 -23.52
N ILE A 238 8.23 20.73 -24.22
CA ILE A 238 8.20 20.76 -25.69
C ILE A 238 9.50 21.39 -26.24
N VAL A 239 9.97 22.49 -25.65
CA VAL A 239 11.23 23.15 -26.05
C VAL A 239 12.43 22.23 -25.83
N ILE A 240 12.51 21.51 -24.70
CA ILE A 240 13.59 20.54 -24.44
C ILE A 240 13.56 19.40 -25.46
N ARG A 241 12.38 18.86 -25.77
CA ARG A 241 12.26 17.78 -26.76
C ARG A 241 12.65 18.24 -28.16
N ARG A 242 12.33 19.49 -28.52
CA ARG A 242 12.67 20.06 -29.83
C ARG A 242 14.12 20.51 -29.93
N SER A 243 14.74 20.96 -28.84
CA SER A 243 16.15 21.37 -28.81
C SER A 243 17.11 20.17 -28.79
N ARG A 244 16.66 18.99 -28.33
CA ARG A 244 17.36 17.72 -28.52
C ARG A 244 17.13 17.12 -29.92
N GLY A 245 17.25 17.96 -30.94
CA GLY A 245 17.33 17.50 -32.32
C GLY A 245 18.43 16.44 -32.46
N PRO A 246 18.30 15.50 -33.42
CA PRO A 246 19.21 14.39 -33.58
C PRO A 246 20.62 14.93 -33.78
N VAL A 247 21.45 14.81 -32.74
CA VAL A 247 22.87 15.06 -32.85
C VAL A 247 23.36 14.01 -33.84
N ALA A 248 23.71 14.45 -35.04
CA ALA A 248 24.37 13.63 -36.03
C ALA A 248 25.67 13.17 -35.39
N VAL A 249 25.64 11.97 -34.80
CA VAL A 249 26.83 11.28 -34.32
C VAL A 249 27.61 10.95 -35.58
N GLY A 250 28.53 11.85 -35.94
CA GLY A 250 29.46 11.63 -37.03
C GLY A 250 30.22 10.34 -36.75
N HIS A 251 29.89 9.29 -37.50
CA HIS A 251 30.68 8.08 -37.56
C HIS A 251 32.08 8.47 -38.02
N ARG A 252 33.00 8.56 -37.06
CA ARG A 252 34.43 8.67 -37.34
C ARG A 252 34.83 7.44 -38.14
N ALA A 253 35.11 7.65 -39.43
CA ALA A 253 35.68 6.65 -40.30
C ALA A 253 36.94 6.06 -39.64
N VAL A 254 36.91 4.76 -39.36
CA VAL A 254 38.08 3.98 -38.99
C VAL A 254 38.97 3.91 -40.22
N LEU A 255 40.07 4.67 -40.21
CA LEU A 255 41.14 4.52 -41.20
C LEU A 255 41.88 3.18 -40.96
N PRO A 256 42.11 2.35 -42.00
CA PRO A 256 43.00 1.21 -41.92
C PRO A 256 44.43 1.63 -42.27
N GLY A 257 45.40 1.38 -41.39
CA GLY A 257 46.79 1.67 -41.72
C GLY A 257 47.84 1.21 -40.71
N ARG A 258 48.56 0.15 -41.11
CA ARG A 258 50.03 0.00 -41.01
C ARG A 258 50.67 -0.76 -39.82
N ALA A 259 50.80 -2.08 -40.05
CA ALA A 259 51.97 -2.97 -39.95
C ALA A 259 53.18 -2.67 -39.03
N ALA A 260 53.50 -3.67 -38.18
CA ALA A 260 54.83 -4.25 -37.85
C ALA A 260 54.54 -5.50 -36.96
N GLY A 261 55.10 -6.71 -37.08
CA GLY A 261 56.30 -7.25 -37.70
C GLY A 261 57.02 -8.13 -36.65
N GLY A 262 57.05 -9.46 -36.79
CA GLY A 262 57.99 -10.36 -36.07
C GLY A 262 57.39 -11.55 -35.29
N PRO A 263 58.19 -12.60 -34.96
CA PRO A 263 58.12 -13.87 -35.71
C PRO A 263 57.84 -15.16 -34.89
N ALA A 264 57.38 -16.18 -35.64
CA ALA A 264 57.58 -17.63 -35.52
C ALA A 264 57.75 -18.31 -34.13
N ARG A 265 56.80 -19.21 -33.81
CA ARG A 265 57.10 -20.53 -33.22
C ARG A 265 56.03 -21.57 -33.59
N THR A 266 56.53 -22.71 -34.02
CA THR A 266 55.86 -23.92 -34.53
C THR A 266 55.23 -24.78 -33.42
N PRO A 267 54.41 -25.80 -33.80
CA PRO A 267 53.39 -26.42 -32.94
C PRO A 267 53.83 -27.77 -32.34
N PRO A 268 52.97 -28.44 -31.55
CA PRO A 268 52.89 -29.88 -31.57
C PRO A 268 51.49 -30.39 -31.99
N ALA A 269 51.54 -31.42 -32.82
CA ALA A 269 50.42 -32.24 -33.27
C ALA A 269 50.29 -33.49 -32.40
N HIS A 270 49.05 -33.91 -32.12
CA HIS A 270 48.57 -35.30 -31.99
C HIS A 270 47.05 -35.22 -32.25
N ALA A 271 46.52 -35.68 -33.40
CA ALA A 271 46.04 -37.05 -33.67
C ALA A 271 44.96 -37.52 -32.66
N ALA A 272 43.83 -38.15 -32.99
CA ALA A 272 43.09 -38.51 -34.20
C ALA A 272 41.81 -39.25 -33.74
N ARG A 273 40.77 -39.29 -34.59
CA ARG A 273 39.51 -40.09 -34.60
C ARG A 273 38.27 -39.21 -34.38
N GLY A 274 37.27 -39.18 -35.26
CA GLY A 274 36.95 -40.03 -36.40
C GLY A 274 35.50 -40.48 -36.30
N ALA A 275 34.79 -40.32 -37.43
CA ALA A 275 33.64 -41.12 -37.87
C ALA A 275 32.20 -40.65 -37.55
N LEU A 276 31.53 -40.28 -38.66
CA LEU A 276 30.15 -40.65 -39.07
C LEU A 276 28.99 -40.03 -38.26
N GLY A 277 27.89 -39.55 -38.84
CA GLY A 277 27.36 -39.58 -40.20
C GLY A 277 25.85 -39.30 -40.11
N GLY A 278 25.26 -38.84 -41.23
CA GLY A 278 23.80 -38.76 -41.47
C GLY A 278 23.05 -37.69 -40.65
N GLY A 279 22.07 -36.93 -41.16
CA GLY A 279 21.25 -37.09 -42.36
C GLY A 279 19.83 -37.52 -41.98
N ASN A 280 18.92 -36.57 -41.79
CA ASN A 280 17.45 -36.58 -42.04
C ASN A 280 16.81 -35.41 -41.28
N GLY A 281 15.90 -34.58 -41.79
CA GLY A 281 15.01 -34.72 -42.94
C GLY A 281 13.62 -35.20 -42.50
N THR A 282 12.73 -34.27 -42.11
CA THR A 282 11.22 -34.33 -42.09
C THR A 282 10.74 -33.11 -41.28
N ARG A 283 9.93 -32.14 -41.73
CA ARG A 283 8.76 -32.04 -42.62
C ARG A 283 7.51 -32.75 -42.09
N GLY A 284 6.56 -31.94 -41.58
CA GLY A 284 5.14 -32.08 -41.94
C GLY A 284 4.13 -32.40 -40.83
N GLY A 285 2.98 -31.73 -40.91
CA GLY A 285 1.66 -32.14 -40.40
C GLY A 285 1.36 -31.67 -38.96
N GLY A 286 0.30 -30.92 -38.65
CA GLY A 286 -1.04 -30.89 -39.23
C GLY A 286 -1.93 -31.89 -38.50
N GLY A 287 -2.90 -31.43 -37.70
CA GLY A 287 -3.80 -32.31 -36.96
C GLY A 287 -4.80 -31.57 -36.08
N THR A 288 -5.88 -31.09 -36.69
CA THR A 288 -7.17 -30.83 -36.05
C THR A 288 -7.80 -32.15 -35.59
N GLY A 289 -8.40 -32.19 -34.40
CA GLY A 289 -9.12 -33.35 -33.89
C GLY A 289 -10.19 -32.94 -32.88
N SER A 290 -11.44 -32.97 -33.33
CA SER A 290 -12.69 -32.87 -32.58
C SER A 290 -13.12 -34.22 -31.98
N GLY A 291 -13.83 -34.17 -30.85
CA GLY A 291 -14.61 -35.28 -30.25
C GLY A 291 -14.57 -35.15 -28.71
N GLY A 292 -15.64 -35.12 -27.94
CA GLY A 292 -16.99 -35.66 -28.10
C GLY A 292 -17.16 -36.89 -27.18
N ALA A 293 -18.01 -36.77 -26.15
CA ALA A 293 -18.67 -37.79 -25.28
C ALA A 293 -18.57 -37.39 -23.78
N THR A 294 -19.64 -37.11 -23.02
CA THR A 294 -20.76 -37.93 -22.49
C THR A 294 -20.39 -39.04 -21.50
N GLY A 295 -21.02 -38.99 -20.31
CA GLY A 295 -21.06 -40.01 -19.24
C GLY A 295 -20.69 -39.39 -17.89
N GLY A 296 -21.52 -39.28 -16.85
CA GLY A 296 -22.65 -40.11 -16.44
C GLY A 296 -22.16 -41.13 -15.40
N GLY A 297 -22.50 -40.93 -14.11
CA GLY A 297 -22.22 -41.94 -13.08
C GLY A 297 -22.30 -41.40 -11.66
N GLY A 298 -23.43 -41.65 -10.99
CA GLY A 298 -23.61 -41.42 -9.56
C GLY A 298 -22.87 -42.45 -8.70
N GLY A 299 -22.64 -42.09 -7.44
CA GLY A 299 -22.12 -42.98 -6.42
C GLY A 299 -22.59 -42.53 -5.05
N ALA A 300 -23.62 -43.21 -4.54
CA ALA A 300 -24.04 -43.17 -3.15
C ALA A 300 -23.32 -44.28 -2.36
N GLY A 301 -23.13 -44.05 -1.06
CA GLY A 301 -22.61 -45.02 -0.09
C GLY A 301 -21.32 -44.51 0.57
N GLY A 302 -21.15 -44.52 1.88
CA GLY A 302 -21.95 -45.08 2.97
C GLY A 302 -21.29 -44.67 4.29
N ALA A 303 -22.07 -44.74 5.36
CA ALA A 303 -21.64 -44.52 6.73
C ALA A 303 -20.66 -45.60 7.21
N ALA A 304 -19.68 -45.23 8.04
CA ALA A 304 -19.03 -46.14 8.98
C ALA A 304 -18.57 -45.38 10.22
N LEU A 305 -19.18 -45.75 11.34
CA LEU A 305 -18.80 -45.47 12.73
C LEU A 305 -17.67 -46.43 13.17
N GLY A 306 -16.89 -46.01 14.18
CA GLY A 306 -15.96 -46.84 14.96
C GLY A 306 -14.56 -46.21 14.97
N GLY A 307 -13.97 -45.76 16.08
CA GLY A 307 -13.98 -46.31 17.43
C GLY A 307 -12.73 -47.18 17.62
N GLY A 308 -11.71 -46.69 18.33
CA GLY A 308 -10.50 -47.48 18.57
C GLY A 308 -9.33 -46.72 19.22
N THR A 309 -9.35 -46.64 20.54
CA THR A 309 -8.22 -46.40 21.45
C THR A 309 -7.10 -47.43 21.28
N ALA A 310 -5.83 -47.01 21.31
CA ALA A 310 -4.73 -47.87 21.74
C ALA A 310 -3.54 -47.07 22.30
N LEU A 311 -3.38 -47.17 23.61
CA LEU A 311 -2.16 -46.90 24.36
C LEU A 311 -1.11 -47.97 24.02
N GLY A 312 0.17 -47.59 23.99
CA GLY A 312 1.26 -48.54 23.82
C GLY A 312 2.62 -47.91 24.10
N GLY A 313 2.99 -47.87 25.38
CA GLY A 313 4.35 -47.61 25.81
C GLY A 313 5.26 -48.81 25.54
N GLY A 314 6.53 -48.53 25.25
CA GLY A 314 7.58 -49.53 25.10
C GLY A 314 8.93 -48.92 25.45
N ALA A 315 9.42 -49.29 26.63
CA ALA A 315 10.75 -48.94 27.13
C ALA A 315 11.85 -49.83 26.50
N ALA A 316 13.08 -49.31 26.59
CA ALA A 316 14.37 -49.78 26.07
C ALA A 316 14.78 -51.22 26.53
N PRO A 317 15.91 -51.84 26.06
CA PRO A 317 17.28 -51.35 26.29
C PRO A 317 18.38 -51.71 25.24
N GLY A 318 19.52 -51.02 25.35
CA GLY A 318 20.85 -51.66 25.33
C GLY A 318 21.51 -51.95 23.98
N GLY A 319 22.54 -51.18 23.63
CA GLY A 319 23.49 -51.51 22.58
C GLY A 319 24.77 -50.69 22.69
N ALA A 320 25.77 -51.26 23.37
CA ALA A 320 27.13 -50.75 23.42
C ALA A 320 27.82 -50.90 22.06
N GLY A 321 28.52 -49.86 21.62
CA GLY A 321 29.35 -49.88 20.43
C GLY A 321 30.30 -48.69 20.47
N ALA A 322 31.51 -48.96 20.95
CA ALA A 322 32.63 -48.04 20.88
C ALA A 322 33.00 -47.79 19.42
N ASP A 323 33.08 -46.53 19.01
CA ASP A 323 33.96 -46.14 17.92
C ASP A 323 34.47 -44.72 18.15
N GLY A 324 35.79 -44.60 18.23
CA GLY A 324 36.51 -43.35 18.49
C GLY A 324 36.55 -42.52 17.21
N GLY A 325 35.65 -41.54 17.12
CA GLY A 325 35.67 -40.52 16.07
C GLY A 325 36.24 -39.22 16.60
N ASP A 326 37.40 -38.83 16.08
CA ASP A 326 38.03 -37.53 16.29
C ASP A 326 37.01 -36.38 16.23
N GLU A 327 36.83 -35.70 17.36
CA GLU A 327 36.01 -34.51 17.49
C GLU A 327 36.68 -33.37 16.71
N ALA A 328 36.32 -33.25 15.43
CA ALA A 328 36.70 -32.13 14.59
C ALA A 328 36.08 -30.86 15.18
N THR A 329 36.87 -30.12 15.98
CA THR A 329 36.58 -28.76 16.41
C THR A 329 36.30 -27.91 15.18
N THR A 330 35.03 -27.82 14.82
CA THR A 330 34.54 -26.97 13.74
C THR A 330 34.85 -25.55 14.16
N ARG A 331 35.84 -24.92 13.51
CA ARG A 331 36.16 -23.51 13.71
C ARG A 331 34.87 -22.71 13.56
N LEU A 332 34.38 -22.18 14.67
CA LEU A 332 33.26 -21.23 14.72
C LEU A 332 33.59 -20.12 13.73
N ARG A 333 32.93 -20.16 12.55
CA ARG A 333 33.01 -19.08 11.59
C ARG A 333 32.36 -17.89 12.28
N VAL A 334 33.18 -16.92 12.66
CA VAL A 334 32.70 -15.61 13.13
C VAL A 334 31.69 -15.11 12.11
N SER A 335 30.43 -14.95 12.54
CA SER A 335 29.38 -14.41 11.69
C SER A 335 29.87 -13.07 11.12
N PRO A 336 29.83 -12.88 9.79
CA PRO A 336 30.30 -11.64 9.20
C PRO A 336 29.55 -10.46 9.81
N THR A 337 30.30 -9.47 10.31
CA THR A 337 29.77 -8.26 10.94
C THR A 337 28.69 -7.66 10.05
N PRO A 338 27.51 -7.30 10.57
CA PRO A 338 26.44 -6.72 9.77
C PRO A 338 26.98 -5.51 9.01
N ARG A 339 26.83 -5.50 7.69
CA ARG A 339 27.25 -4.37 6.86
C ARG A 339 26.13 -3.35 6.85
N TYR A 340 26.32 -2.26 7.58
CA TYR A 340 25.32 -1.22 7.73
C TYR A 340 25.28 -0.29 6.52
N GLY A 341 24.83 -0.73 5.34
CA GLY A 341 24.50 0.17 4.22
C GLY A 341 25.26 -0.09 2.92
N ARG A 342 25.00 0.78 1.93
CA ARG A 342 25.60 0.70 0.58
C ARG A 342 26.78 1.65 0.50
N GLN A 343 27.90 1.21 -0.07
CA GLN A 343 29.02 2.10 -0.34
C GLN A 343 28.65 3.05 -1.47
N VAL A 344 28.35 4.29 -1.12
CA VAL A 344 28.11 5.38 -2.06
C VAL A 344 29.43 6.14 -2.22
N GLY A 345 29.68 6.69 -3.41
CA GLY A 345 30.92 7.42 -3.70
C GLY A 345 31.19 8.61 -2.75
N PRO A 346 32.28 9.36 -2.97
CA PRO A 346 32.66 10.46 -2.09
C PRO A 346 31.50 11.45 -1.89
N ARG A 347 31.33 11.89 -0.63
CA ARG A 347 30.28 12.80 -0.20
C ARG A 347 30.28 14.09 -1.04
N PRO A 348 29.14 14.46 -1.66
CA PRO A 348 29.00 15.75 -2.34
C PRO A 348 29.17 16.95 -1.38
N ALA A 349 29.70 18.07 -1.88
CA ALA A 349 29.92 19.28 -1.09
C ALA A 349 28.61 19.94 -0.59
N HIS A 350 27.51 19.73 -1.31
CA HIS A 350 26.19 20.26 -0.97
C HIS A 350 25.36 19.18 -0.29
N SER A 351 25.18 19.31 1.03
CA SER A 351 24.29 18.48 1.84
C SER A 351 23.30 19.36 2.61
N ARG A 352 22.13 18.79 2.87
CA ARG A 352 21.06 19.40 3.69
C ARG A 352 20.91 18.60 4.97
N THR A 353 20.52 19.23 6.07
CA THR A 353 20.29 18.53 7.33
C THR A 353 18.84 18.03 7.38
N ALA A 354 18.64 16.79 7.81
CA ALA A 354 17.34 16.14 7.93
C ALA A 354 17.24 15.40 9.27
N VAL A 355 16.00 15.16 9.73
CA VAL A 355 15.71 14.41 10.95
C VAL A 355 15.32 12.98 10.57
N VAL A 356 15.94 11.98 11.17
CA VAL A 356 15.58 10.57 10.97
C VAL A 356 14.20 10.31 11.58
N ARG A 357 13.27 9.75 10.81
CA ARG A 357 11.91 9.42 11.30
C ARG A 357 11.72 7.91 11.49
N THR A 358 12.43 7.09 10.72
CA THR A 358 12.46 5.63 10.88
C THR A 358 13.90 5.12 10.89
N GLU A 359 14.12 3.88 11.33
CA GLU A 359 15.45 3.26 11.23
C GLU A 359 15.95 3.26 9.76
N LEU A 360 17.21 3.65 9.55
CA LEU A 360 17.80 3.90 8.23
C LEU A 360 18.56 2.70 7.63
N HIS A 361 18.20 1.45 7.97
CA HIS A 361 18.96 0.28 7.53
C HIS A 361 18.12 -0.79 6.80
N PRO A 362 18.43 -1.11 5.53
CA PRO A 362 19.31 -0.39 4.59
C PRO A 362 18.66 0.91 4.05
N GLN A 363 17.36 1.04 4.23
CA GLN A 363 16.55 2.21 3.83
C GLN A 363 15.64 2.60 4.99
N GLY A 364 15.28 3.87 5.03
CA GLY A 364 14.27 4.40 5.93
C GLY A 364 13.78 5.75 5.44
N TYR A 365 13.21 6.53 6.34
CA TYR A 365 12.67 7.85 6.05
C TYR A 365 13.33 8.92 6.90
N VAL A 366 13.60 10.04 6.26
CA VAL A 366 14.08 11.27 6.87
C VAL A 366 13.10 12.38 6.57
N GLU A 367 12.92 13.29 7.50
CA GLU A 367 12.19 14.53 7.28
C GLU A 367 13.17 15.62 6.85
N LEU A 368 12.96 16.11 5.64
CA LEU A 368 13.68 17.23 5.05
C LEU A 368 12.67 18.30 4.67
N ASP A 369 12.83 19.51 5.20
CA ASP A 369 11.92 20.63 4.93
C ASP A 369 10.44 20.29 5.22
N ARG A 370 10.17 19.59 6.33
CA ARG A 370 8.84 19.07 6.74
C ARG A 370 8.22 18.04 5.78
N VAL A 371 9.00 17.48 4.85
CA VAL A 371 8.57 16.43 3.94
C VAL A 371 9.33 15.14 4.24
N LEU A 372 8.60 14.05 4.43
CA LEU A 372 9.17 12.71 4.55
C LEU A 372 9.74 12.28 3.19
N ARG A 373 11.03 11.96 3.16
CA ARG A 373 11.77 11.50 1.99
C ARG A 373 12.41 10.15 2.30
N ARG A 374 12.40 9.25 1.32
CA ARG A 374 13.10 7.96 1.44
C ARG A 374 14.60 8.20 1.39
N ALA A 375 15.34 7.58 2.30
CA ALA A 375 16.79 7.71 2.36
C ALA A 375 17.47 6.36 2.59
N VAL A 376 18.68 6.24 2.06
CA VAL A 376 19.58 5.09 2.23
C VAL A 376 20.77 5.55 3.06
N TRP A 377 21.12 4.77 4.09
CA TRP A 377 22.33 5.03 4.84
C TRP A 377 23.58 4.71 4.02
N ALA A 378 24.42 5.73 3.81
CA ALA A 378 25.52 5.71 2.85
C ALA A 378 26.89 5.36 3.46
N GLU A 379 26.97 5.14 4.79
CA GLU A 379 28.24 4.93 5.50
C GLU A 379 28.32 3.52 6.13
N PRO A 380 28.83 2.51 5.39
CA PRO A 380 28.80 1.10 5.79
C PRO A 380 29.57 0.77 7.09
N GLY A 381 30.53 1.62 7.47
CA GLY A 381 31.37 1.44 8.66
C GLY A 381 30.79 2.01 9.94
N ARG A 382 29.63 2.68 9.89
CA ARG A 382 29.02 3.32 11.05
C ARG A 382 27.53 2.98 11.11
N PRO A 383 26.96 2.65 12.28
CA PRO A 383 25.52 2.46 12.39
C PRO A 383 24.79 3.78 12.11
N PRO A 384 23.59 3.73 11.48
CA PRO A 384 22.76 4.91 11.34
C PRO A 384 22.32 5.43 12.72
N PRO A 385 22.09 6.75 12.88
CA PRO A 385 21.48 7.28 14.09
C PRO A 385 20.05 6.78 14.26
N ALA A 386 19.59 6.70 15.50
CA ALA A 386 18.22 6.33 15.85
C ALA A 386 17.19 7.37 15.33
N PRO A 387 15.91 7.00 15.21
CA PRO A 387 14.83 7.97 14.97
C PRO A 387 14.91 9.17 15.92
N GLY A 388 14.69 10.37 15.39
CA GLY A 388 14.91 11.67 16.04
C GLY A 388 16.32 12.24 15.84
N GLY A 389 17.29 11.42 15.42
CA GLY A 389 18.65 11.85 15.15
C GLY A 389 18.77 12.74 13.91
N LEU A 390 19.81 13.58 13.88
CA LEU A 390 20.13 14.40 12.70
C LEU A 390 21.07 13.67 11.75
N VAL A 391 20.83 13.85 10.45
CA VAL A 391 21.67 13.33 9.36
C VAL A 391 21.87 14.39 8.29
N ASP A 392 22.97 14.29 7.55
CA ASP A 392 23.20 15.08 6.35
C ASP A 392 22.75 14.27 5.13
N VAL A 393 21.86 14.83 4.32
CA VAL A 393 21.31 14.17 3.13
C VAL A 393 21.78 14.84 1.85
N THR A 394 22.05 14.03 0.84
CA THR A 394 22.33 14.48 -0.53
C THR A 394 21.42 13.77 -1.51
N ASP A 395 21.09 14.44 -2.62
CA ASP A 395 20.36 13.81 -3.71
C ASP A 395 21.18 12.65 -4.28
N ALA A 396 20.50 11.60 -4.73
CA ALA A 396 21.17 10.51 -5.40
C ALA A 396 21.75 10.95 -6.74
N ARG A 397 22.87 10.33 -7.12
CA ARG A 397 23.58 10.61 -8.38
C ARG A 397 22.75 10.20 -9.60
N GLU A 398 21.85 9.25 -9.41
CA GLU A 398 20.85 8.83 -10.38
C GLU A 398 19.74 9.90 -10.40
N ARG A 399 19.69 10.70 -11.48
CA ARG A 399 18.79 11.87 -11.58
C ARG A 399 17.31 11.56 -11.39
N ASP A 400 16.91 10.30 -11.55
CA ASP A 400 15.52 9.87 -11.52
C ASP A 400 15.17 9.08 -10.25
N SER A 401 16.06 9.00 -9.26
CA SER A 401 15.76 8.31 -8.00
C SER A 401 15.33 9.32 -6.93
N ASP A 402 14.10 9.16 -6.41
CA ASP A 402 13.56 9.90 -5.25
C ASP A 402 14.22 9.51 -3.91
N VAL A 403 15.36 8.83 -3.96
CA VAL A 403 16.07 8.30 -2.80
C VAL A 403 17.21 9.23 -2.45
N LEU A 404 17.23 9.70 -1.21
CA LEU A 404 18.33 10.48 -0.67
C LEU A 404 19.42 9.56 -0.12
N TYR A 405 20.66 10.01 -0.15
CA TYR A 405 21.75 9.36 0.58
C TYR A 405 21.97 10.09 1.90
N ALA A 406 21.78 9.37 3.02
CA ALA A 406 21.96 9.88 4.37
C ALA A 406 23.36 9.53 4.88
N PHE A 407 24.02 10.53 5.48
CA PHE A 407 25.36 10.46 6.03
C PHE A 407 25.35 10.99 7.48
N PRO A 408 26.32 10.60 8.32
CA PRO A 408 26.44 11.14 9.68
C PRO A 408 26.64 12.66 9.66
N PRO A 409 26.10 13.41 10.63
CA PRO A 409 26.16 14.87 10.64
C PRO A 409 27.62 15.35 10.68
N THR A 410 27.92 16.35 9.85
CA THR A 410 29.27 16.92 9.78
C THR A 410 29.54 17.75 11.04
N ALA A 411 30.38 17.23 11.94
CA ALA A 411 30.68 17.81 13.26
C ALA A 411 31.01 19.31 13.25
N ALA A 412 31.54 19.84 12.14
CA ALA A 412 31.90 21.24 11.99
C ALA A 412 30.73 22.25 12.00
N ARG A 413 29.48 21.81 11.73
CA ARG A 413 28.35 22.76 11.63
C ARG A 413 27.59 23.00 12.95
N HIS A 414 27.71 22.11 13.92
CA HIS A 414 26.94 22.22 15.17
C HIS A 414 27.56 23.15 16.22
N ALA A 415 28.82 23.58 16.07
CA ALA A 415 29.48 24.43 17.04
C ALA A 415 29.07 25.92 16.97
N LYS A 416 28.27 26.36 15.99
CA LYS A 416 28.05 27.79 15.70
C LYS A 416 26.63 28.31 15.92
N GLY A 417 25.76 27.57 16.63
CA GLY A 417 24.38 28.01 16.78
C GLY A 417 23.63 27.30 17.90
N THR A 418 24.08 27.47 19.13
CA THR A 418 23.19 27.34 20.29
C THR A 418 22.78 28.76 20.68
N PRO A 419 21.60 29.26 20.28
CA PRO A 419 21.00 30.39 20.98
C PRO A 419 20.68 29.90 22.40
N ARG A 420 21.18 30.64 23.40
CA ARG A 420 20.86 30.42 24.82
C ARG A 420 19.43 30.85 25.11
#